data_AF-A0A089MFR4-F1
#
_entry.id   AF-A0A089MFR4-F1
#
_cell.length_a   1.000
_cell.length_b   1.000
_cell.length_c   1.000
_cell.angle_alpha   90.00
_cell.angle_beta   90.00
_cell.angle_gamma   90.00
#
_symmetry.space_group_name_H-M   'P 1'
#
loop_
_entity.id
_entity.type
_entity.pdbx_description
1 polymer ?
#
loop_
_entity_poly.entity_id
_entity_poly.type
_entity_poly.pdbx_seq_one_letter_code
_entity_poly.pdbx_strand_id
1 'polypeptide(L)'
;MNQAEQLHTLARRYCMIMSRYWGRTYSRLMNAGKDRTEEGGYTLEAETLFPRYLVLDAILAELEESDGTEFAAEEEAHKNILSAVWNAQSLFTENKEGIFQQTAAAERQALADYLDKKAAAGIVHVSRLPYRRTLSEVERTLLWEDLREKWGISDLWYPLSDAKTADIEAFMEDYFAAEVGIEALKAILSAQGIRRIFELREFDHSPEYQLGIEGFNPAYTINGEGYWFSADMDWVIYASHENSITIAGEWLLDGIKKIWPGWEERRWLDWQERLRRGL
;
A
#
# COMPACT_ATOMS: atom_id res chain seq x y z
N MET A 1 11.39 -18.67 -12.83
CA MET A 1 10.27 -18.94 -11.91
C MET A 1 9.85 -20.38 -12.05
N ASN A 2 9.78 -21.11 -10.94
CA ASN A 2 9.20 -22.45 -10.90
C ASN A 2 7.65 -22.35 -11.00
N GLN A 3 6.94 -23.47 -11.09
CA GLN A 3 5.48 -23.47 -11.21
C GLN A 3 4.78 -22.87 -9.97
N ALA A 4 5.34 -23.09 -8.78
CA ALA A 4 4.84 -22.52 -7.53
C ALA A 4 4.88 -20.97 -7.53
N GLU A 5 6.03 -20.38 -7.85
CA GLU A 5 6.24 -18.92 -7.97
C GLU A 5 5.30 -18.33 -9.06
N GLN A 6 5.07 -19.08 -10.15
CA GLN A 6 4.14 -18.66 -11.20
C GLN A 6 2.68 -18.67 -10.73
N LEU A 7 2.25 -19.70 -9.99
CA LEU A 7 0.88 -19.80 -9.46
C LEU A 7 0.61 -18.71 -8.42
N HIS A 8 1.55 -18.47 -7.51
CA HIS A 8 1.48 -17.37 -6.54
C HIS A 8 1.39 -16.00 -7.23
N THR A 9 2.25 -15.78 -8.24
CA THR A 9 2.22 -14.55 -9.04
C THR A 9 0.87 -14.37 -9.77
N LEU A 10 0.26 -15.45 -10.26
CA LEU A 10 -1.05 -15.40 -10.89
C LEU A 10 -2.17 -15.04 -9.92
N ALA A 11 -2.17 -15.61 -8.72
CA ALA A 11 -3.13 -15.31 -7.67
C ALA A 11 -3.07 -13.82 -7.28
N ARG A 12 -1.85 -13.32 -6.98
CA ARG A 12 -1.63 -11.90 -6.69
C ARG A 12 -2.11 -11.00 -7.83
N ARG A 13 -1.75 -11.33 -9.08
CA ARG A 13 -2.17 -10.56 -10.25
C ARG A 13 -3.69 -10.53 -10.41
N TYR A 14 -4.38 -11.65 -10.17
CA TYR A 14 -5.84 -11.68 -10.20
C TYR A 14 -6.40 -10.68 -9.19
N CYS A 15 -5.98 -10.75 -7.92
CA CYS A 15 -6.46 -9.84 -6.88
C CYS A 15 -6.21 -8.37 -7.27
N MET A 16 -4.99 -8.02 -7.69
CA MET A 16 -4.65 -6.64 -8.09
C MET A 16 -5.52 -6.12 -9.24
N ILE A 17 -5.76 -6.94 -10.27
CA ILE A 17 -6.52 -6.53 -11.46
C ILE A 17 -8.01 -6.46 -11.13
N MET A 18 -8.55 -7.49 -10.50
CA MET A 18 -9.98 -7.62 -10.25
C MET A 18 -10.44 -6.69 -9.12
N SER A 19 -9.65 -6.49 -8.07
CA SER A 19 -9.92 -5.47 -7.05
C SER A 19 -10.05 -4.09 -7.69
N ARG A 20 -9.07 -3.69 -8.52
CA ARG A 20 -9.13 -2.40 -9.24
C ARG A 20 -10.33 -2.30 -10.18
N TYR A 21 -10.69 -3.38 -10.86
CA TYR A 21 -11.85 -3.41 -11.75
C TYR A 21 -13.16 -3.17 -10.97
N TRP A 22 -13.36 -3.91 -9.88
CA TRP A 22 -14.55 -3.79 -9.04
C TRP A 22 -14.62 -2.46 -8.31
N GLY A 23 -13.49 -2.00 -7.75
CA GLY A 23 -13.36 -0.69 -7.12
C GLY A 23 -13.74 0.44 -8.07
N ARG A 24 -13.20 0.45 -9.30
CA ARG A 24 -13.58 1.46 -10.31
C ARG A 24 -15.06 1.39 -10.70
N THR A 25 -15.61 0.19 -10.78
CA THR A 25 -17.03 0.01 -11.12
C THR A 25 -17.91 0.58 -10.02
N TYR A 26 -17.58 0.29 -8.76
CA TYR A 26 -18.26 0.87 -7.60
C TYR A 26 -18.08 2.39 -7.51
N SER A 27 -16.88 2.93 -7.76
CA SER A 27 -16.66 4.39 -7.77
C SER A 27 -17.55 5.11 -8.79
N ARG A 28 -17.82 4.51 -9.95
CA ARG A 28 -18.76 5.10 -10.93
C ARG A 28 -20.20 5.12 -10.40
N LEU A 29 -20.60 4.10 -9.66
CA LEU A 29 -21.92 4.05 -9.01
C LEU A 29 -22.04 5.16 -7.94
N MET A 30 -21.01 5.32 -7.10
CA MET A 30 -20.93 6.40 -6.10
C MET A 30 -20.98 7.78 -6.75
N ASN A 31 -20.20 8.02 -7.80
CA ASN A 31 -20.16 9.31 -8.50
C ASN A 31 -21.50 9.64 -9.18
N ALA A 32 -22.33 8.64 -9.46
CA ALA A 32 -23.69 8.82 -9.97
C ALA A 32 -24.74 9.02 -8.85
N GLY A 33 -24.34 8.96 -7.58
CA GLY A 33 -25.23 9.07 -6.41
C GLY A 33 -26.17 7.88 -6.26
N LYS A 34 -25.77 6.68 -6.72
CA LYS A 34 -26.63 5.47 -6.78
C LYS A 34 -26.20 4.37 -5.81
N ASP A 35 -25.17 4.61 -5.01
CA ASP A 35 -24.65 3.63 -4.05
C ASP A 35 -25.46 3.59 -2.74
N ARG A 36 -26.22 4.64 -2.44
CA ARG A 36 -27.01 4.78 -1.21
C ARG A 36 -28.51 4.79 -1.46
N THR A 37 -29.24 4.22 -0.50
CA THR A 37 -30.68 4.35 -0.33
C THR A 37 -31.02 5.68 0.37
N GLU A 38 -32.29 6.09 0.33
CA GLU A 38 -32.76 7.30 1.05
C GLU A 38 -32.53 7.20 2.57
N GLU A 39 -32.48 5.99 3.12
CA GLU A 39 -32.23 5.70 4.54
C GLU A 39 -30.73 5.67 4.91
N GLY A 40 -29.83 5.89 3.94
CA GLY A 40 -28.38 5.89 4.14
C GLY A 40 -27.70 4.51 4.05
N GLY A 41 -28.46 3.43 3.94
CA GLY A 41 -27.95 2.09 3.65
C GLY A 41 -27.43 1.94 2.22
N TYR A 42 -26.66 0.89 1.94
CA TYR A 42 -26.20 0.59 0.58
C TYR A 42 -27.35 0.06 -0.29
N THR A 43 -27.33 0.40 -1.59
CA THR A 43 -28.23 -0.22 -2.56
C THR A 43 -27.81 -1.67 -2.84
N LEU A 44 -28.76 -2.50 -3.31
CA LEU A 44 -28.46 -3.85 -3.78
C LEU A 44 -27.33 -3.85 -4.82
N GLU A 45 -27.36 -2.89 -5.76
CA GLU A 45 -26.32 -2.75 -6.79
C GLU A 45 -24.94 -2.50 -6.15
N ALA A 46 -24.84 -1.60 -5.17
CA ALA A 46 -23.61 -1.36 -4.42
C ALA A 46 -23.11 -2.65 -3.73
N GLU A 47 -23.99 -3.35 -3.02
CA GLU A 47 -23.64 -4.58 -2.28
C GLU A 47 -23.22 -5.74 -3.20
N THR A 48 -23.54 -5.69 -4.51
CA THR A 48 -23.01 -6.66 -5.47
C THR A 48 -21.63 -6.31 -6.04
N LEU A 49 -21.12 -5.12 -5.73
CA LEU A 49 -19.87 -4.58 -6.28
C LEU A 49 -18.77 -4.44 -5.23
N PHE A 50 -18.97 -3.61 -4.20
CA PHE A 50 -17.88 -3.27 -3.29
C PHE A 50 -17.31 -4.44 -2.46
N PRO A 51 -18.11 -5.46 -2.08
CA PRO A 51 -17.55 -6.59 -1.34
C PRO A 51 -16.50 -7.37 -2.13
N ARG A 52 -16.56 -7.32 -3.47
CA ARG A 52 -15.63 -8.04 -4.35
C ARG A 52 -14.22 -7.47 -4.28
N TYR A 53 -14.05 -6.15 -4.31
CA TYR A 53 -12.69 -5.59 -4.20
C TYR A 53 -12.17 -5.69 -2.77
N LEU A 54 -13.03 -5.50 -1.75
CA LEU A 54 -12.63 -5.62 -0.35
C LEU A 54 -12.10 -7.03 -0.02
N VAL A 55 -12.79 -8.08 -0.49
CA VAL A 55 -12.33 -9.45 -0.23
C VAL A 55 -11.05 -9.78 -0.99
N LEU A 56 -10.87 -9.24 -2.20
CA LEU A 56 -9.65 -9.43 -2.98
C LEU A 56 -8.45 -8.70 -2.38
N ASP A 57 -8.66 -7.52 -1.79
CA ASP A 57 -7.61 -6.79 -1.06
C ASP A 57 -7.17 -7.56 0.19
N ALA A 58 -8.11 -8.14 0.94
CA ALA A 58 -7.82 -9.00 2.08
C ALA A 58 -7.03 -10.26 1.65
N ILE A 59 -7.48 -10.94 0.60
CA ILE A 59 -6.77 -12.12 0.05
C ILE A 59 -5.38 -11.74 -0.43
N LEU A 60 -5.21 -10.59 -1.10
CA LEU A 60 -3.90 -10.14 -1.57
C LEU A 60 -2.93 -9.93 -0.40
N ALA A 61 -3.38 -9.34 0.70
CA ALA A 61 -2.56 -9.13 1.89
C ALA A 61 -2.08 -10.47 2.49
N GLU A 62 -2.97 -11.47 2.64
CA GLU A 62 -2.59 -12.80 3.15
C GLU A 62 -1.69 -13.55 2.17
N LEU A 63 -1.97 -13.49 0.86
CA LEU A 63 -1.08 -14.08 -0.15
C LEU A 63 0.33 -13.49 -0.12
N GLU A 64 0.47 -12.23 0.27
CA GLU A 64 1.74 -11.53 0.37
C GLU A 64 2.49 -11.81 1.68
N GLU A 65 1.93 -12.58 2.62
CA GLU A 65 2.67 -13.04 3.82
C GLU A 65 3.76 -14.06 3.49
N SER A 66 3.66 -14.74 2.35
CA SER A 66 4.69 -15.67 1.85
C SER A 66 5.28 -15.20 0.52
N ASP A 67 6.58 -15.41 0.32
CA ASP A 67 7.21 -15.22 -0.97
C ASP A 67 6.95 -16.46 -1.85
N GLY A 68 6.50 -16.26 -3.09
CA GLY A 68 6.27 -17.36 -4.04
C GLY A 68 7.50 -18.25 -4.29
N THR A 69 8.70 -17.80 -3.93
CA THR A 69 9.96 -18.56 -3.98
C THR A 69 10.17 -19.50 -2.80
N GLU A 70 9.40 -19.38 -1.71
CA GLU A 70 9.52 -20.20 -0.49
C GLU A 70 8.88 -21.59 -0.65
N PHE A 71 7.93 -21.73 -1.58
CA PHE A 71 7.25 -23.00 -1.80
C PHE A 71 8.14 -24.04 -2.47
N ALA A 72 8.22 -25.23 -1.87
CA ALA A 72 9.02 -26.32 -2.40
C ALA A 72 8.36 -26.98 -3.62
N ALA A 73 7.03 -26.96 -3.70
CA ALA A 73 6.25 -27.60 -4.76
C ALA A 73 5.00 -26.81 -5.15
N GLU A 74 4.50 -27.05 -6.38
CA GLU A 74 3.26 -26.44 -6.89
C GLU A 74 2.04 -26.81 -6.05
N GLU A 75 1.92 -28.08 -5.62
CA GLU A 75 0.81 -28.56 -4.80
C GLU A 75 0.74 -27.84 -3.44
N GLU A 76 1.91 -27.62 -2.82
CA GLU A 76 2.03 -26.88 -1.57
C GLU A 76 1.59 -25.42 -1.75
N ALA A 77 2.13 -24.75 -2.78
CA ALA A 77 1.73 -23.38 -3.12
C ALA A 77 0.24 -23.29 -3.37
N HIS A 78 -0.33 -24.22 -4.13
CA HIS A 78 -1.75 -24.23 -4.46
C HIS A 78 -2.63 -24.36 -3.21
N LYS A 79 -2.28 -25.28 -2.30
CA LYS A 79 -2.99 -25.47 -1.03
C LYS A 79 -2.94 -24.20 -0.17
N ASN A 80 -1.77 -23.59 -0.03
CA ASN A 80 -1.59 -22.38 0.77
C ASN A 80 -2.35 -21.19 0.17
N ILE A 81 -2.28 -21.02 -1.15
CA ILE A 81 -3.03 -19.99 -1.88
C ILE A 81 -4.53 -20.18 -1.67
N LEU A 82 -5.07 -21.40 -1.83
CA LEU A 82 -6.49 -21.65 -1.60
C LEU A 82 -6.89 -21.43 -0.14
N SER A 83 -6.01 -21.74 0.82
CA SER A 83 -6.25 -21.39 2.22
C SER A 83 -6.46 -19.88 2.38
N ALA A 84 -5.57 -19.05 1.83
CA ALA A 84 -5.72 -17.60 1.87
C ALA A 84 -7.01 -17.13 1.14
N VAL A 85 -7.32 -17.71 -0.03
CA VAL A 85 -8.55 -17.40 -0.78
C VAL A 85 -9.79 -17.62 0.07
N TRP A 86 -9.84 -18.64 0.91
CA TRP A 86 -11.02 -18.96 1.72
C TRP A 86 -11.04 -18.28 3.08
N ASN A 87 -9.88 -18.05 3.68
CA ASN A 87 -9.78 -17.64 5.08
C ASN A 87 -9.47 -16.14 5.27
N ALA A 88 -8.92 -15.44 4.27
CA ALA A 88 -8.51 -14.05 4.42
C ALA A 88 -9.63 -13.16 4.91
N GLN A 89 -9.37 -12.34 5.93
CA GLN A 89 -10.32 -11.37 6.44
C GLN A 89 -9.66 -10.00 6.63
N SER A 90 -10.50 -8.98 6.75
CA SER A 90 -10.13 -7.63 7.15
C SER A 90 -11.29 -7.02 7.94
N LEU A 91 -11.04 -5.87 8.57
CA LEU A 91 -12.07 -5.07 9.23
C LEU A 91 -13.30 -4.81 8.33
N PHE A 92 -13.11 -4.78 7.00
CA PHE A 92 -14.17 -4.51 6.04
C PHE A 92 -14.95 -5.76 5.59
N THR A 93 -14.45 -6.96 5.84
CA THR A 93 -15.08 -8.23 5.44
C THR A 93 -15.58 -9.06 6.60
N GLU A 94 -15.12 -8.80 7.83
CA GLU A 94 -15.57 -9.47 9.04
C GLU A 94 -17.01 -9.14 9.42
N ASN A 95 -17.70 -10.13 9.99
CA ASN A 95 -19.06 -10.00 10.55
C ASN A 95 -20.08 -9.43 9.55
N LYS A 96 -19.91 -9.72 8.26
CA LYS A 96 -20.85 -9.33 7.20
C LYS A 96 -21.80 -10.47 6.88
N GLU A 97 -23.05 -10.11 6.60
CA GLU A 97 -24.14 -11.06 6.31
C GLU A 97 -24.85 -10.70 5.00
N GLY A 98 -25.80 -11.53 4.59
CA GLY A 98 -26.69 -11.23 3.46
C GLY A 98 -25.97 -11.13 2.12
N ILE A 99 -26.33 -10.11 1.33
CA ILE A 99 -25.83 -9.91 -0.04
C ILE A 99 -24.32 -9.66 -0.04
N PHE A 100 -23.78 -8.96 0.95
CA PHE A 100 -22.35 -8.75 1.08
C PHE A 100 -21.62 -10.10 1.12
N GLN A 101 -22.03 -10.97 2.05
CA GLN A 101 -21.37 -12.26 2.27
C GLN A 101 -21.44 -13.14 1.02
N GLN A 102 -22.61 -13.18 0.37
CA GLN A 102 -22.81 -13.94 -0.88
C GLN A 102 -21.92 -13.41 -2.00
N THR A 103 -21.81 -12.09 -2.13
CA THR A 103 -20.98 -11.44 -3.15
C THR A 103 -19.50 -11.70 -2.91
N ALA A 104 -19.03 -11.57 -1.66
CA ALA A 104 -17.66 -11.88 -1.29
C ALA A 104 -17.32 -13.37 -1.52
N ALA A 105 -18.21 -14.29 -1.13
CA ALA A 105 -18.04 -15.72 -1.38
C ALA A 105 -17.99 -16.07 -2.87
N ALA A 106 -18.83 -15.42 -3.69
CA ALA A 106 -18.81 -15.60 -5.13
C ALA A 106 -17.48 -15.13 -5.77
N GLU A 107 -16.86 -14.06 -5.26
CA GLU A 107 -15.55 -13.62 -5.75
C GLU A 107 -14.42 -14.57 -5.32
N ARG A 108 -14.47 -15.11 -4.09
CA ARG A 108 -13.54 -16.17 -3.65
C ARG A 108 -13.61 -17.39 -4.54
N GLN A 109 -14.82 -17.86 -4.84
CA GLN A 109 -15.04 -18.99 -5.74
C GLN A 109 -14.51 -18.70 -7.15
N ALA A 110 -14.76 -17.50 -7.68
CA ALA A 110 -14.27 -17.13 -9.00
C ALA A 110 -12.72 -17.16 -9.09
N LEU A 111 -12.03 -16.70 -8.05
CA LEU A 111 -10.57 -16.81 -7.96
C LEU A 111 -10.11 -18.27 -7.82
N ALA A 112 -10.73 -19.06 -6.95
CA ALA A 112 -10.40 -20.47 -6.79
C ALA A 112 -10.55 -21.24 -8.12
N ASP A 113 -11.68 -21.11 -8.80
CA ASP A 113 -11.95 -21.73 -10.09
C ASP A 113 -10.93 -21.30 -11.16
N TYR A 114 -10.55 -20.02 -11.15
CA TYR A 114 -9.53 -19.48 -12.04
C TYR A 114 -8.17 -20.15 -11.81
N LEU A 115 -7.76 -20.32 -10.56
CA LEU A 115 -6.49 -20.95 -10.19
C LEU A 115 -6.47 -22.44 -10.51
N ASP A 116 -7.53 -23.17 -10.15
CA ASP A 116 -7.69 -24.60 -10.46
C ASP A 116 -7.57 -24.84 -11.97
N LYS A 117 -8.27 -24.03 -12.76
CA LYS A 117 -8.22 -24.11 -14.22
C LYS A 117 -6.82 -23.83 -14.76
N LYS A 118 -6.08 -22.88 -14.17
CA LYS A 118 -4.71 -22.54 -14.61
C LYS A 118 -3.69 -23.61 -14.22
N ALA A 119 -3.80 -24.18 -13.03
CA ALA A 119 -2.99 -25.31 -12.60
C ALA A 119 -3.21 -26.52 -13.52
N ALA A 120 -4.48 -26.89 -13.76
CA ALA A 120 -4.83 -28.04 -14.61
C ALA A 120 -4.39 -27.89 -16.07
N ALA A 121 -4.41 -26.67 -16.62
CA ALA A 121 -3.98 -26.40 -18.00
C ALA A 121 -2.44 -26.32 -18.17
N GLY A 122 -1.69 -26.31 -17.07
CA GLY A 122 -0.27 -25.97 -17.07
C GLY A 122 -0.07 -24.46 -17.22
N ILE A 123 0.64 -23.86 -16.27
CA ILE A 123 0.90 -22.41 -16.28
C ILE A 123 1.96 -22.10 -17.34
N VAL A 124 1.57 -21.36 -18.38
CA VAL A 124 2.48 -20.91 -19.43
C VAL A 124 2.74 -19.41 -19.28
N HIS A 125 3.99 -19.08 -18.95
CA HIS A 125 4.58 -17.74 -18.99
C HIS A 125 3.83 -16.66 -18.20
N VAL A 126 4.21 -16.51 -16.94
CA VAL A 126 3.76 -15.40 -16.08
C VAL A 126 4.91 -14.40 -15.97
N SER A 127 4.69 -13.12 -16.25
CA SER A 127 5.71 -12.09 -15.95
C SER A 127 5.84 -11.91 -14.43
N ARG A 128 7.04 -11.63 -13.93
CA ARG A 128 7.23 -11.30 -12.51
C ARG A 128 6.47 -10.02 -12.13
N LEU A 129 5.94 -10.00 -10.92
CA LEU A 129 5.48 -8.77 -10.27
C LEU A 129 6.64 -8.14 -9.49
N PRO A 130 6.60 -6.82 -9.21
CA PRO A 130 7.47 -6.22 -8.21
C PRO A 130 7.41 -6.97 -6.90
N TYR A 131 8.55 -7.04 -6.21
CA TYR A 131 8.59 -7.65 -4.89
C TYR A 131 7.76 -6.85 -3.90
N ARG A 132 6.96 -7.57 -3.13
CA ARG A 132 6.14 -7.06 -2.04
C ARG A 132 5.78 -8.24 -1.15
N ARG A 133 6.00 -8.10 0.15
CA ARG A 133 5.50 -9.02 1.17
C ARG A 133 4.84 -8.25 2.30
N THR A 134 3.80 -8.82 2.88
CA THR A 134 3.16 -8.32 4.09
C THR A 134 4.06 -8.61 5.29
N LEU A 135 4.15 -7.65 6.21
CA LEU A 135 4.89 -7.81 7.46
C LEU A 135 4.05 -8.59 8.46
N SER A 136 4.68 -9.49 9.20
CA SER A 136 4.05 -10.14 10.35
C SER A 136 3.79 -9.13 11.49
N GLU A 137 2.88 -9.47 12.40
CA GLU A 137 2.58 -8.62 13.57
C GLU A 137 3.83 -8.32 14.41
N VAL A 138 4.70 -9.31 14.58
CA VAL A 138 5.96 -9.17 15.33
C VAL A 138 6.91 -8.21 14.62
N GLU A 139 7.09 -8.36 13.30
CA GLU A 139 7.94 -7.44 12.53
C GLU A 139 7.41 -6.01 12.59
N ARG A 140 6.10 -5.81 12.36
CA ARG A 140 5.45 -4.51 12.48
C ARG A 140 5.73 -3.87 13.82
N THR A 141 5.56 -4.62 14.90
CA THR A 141 5.70 -4.10 16.27
C THR A 141 7.13 -3.61 16.51
N LEU A 142 8.12 -4.44 16.18
CA LEU A 142 9.53 -4.09 16.35
C LEU A 142 9.93 -2.90 15.47
N LEU A 143 9.47 -2.88 14.20
CA LEU A 143 9.79 -1.78 13.29
C LEU A 143 9.19 -0.45 13.76
N TRP A 144 7.97 -0.45 14.32
CA TRP A 144 7.38 0.75 14.91
C TRP A 144 8.14 1.20 16.16
N GLU A 145 8.57 0.29 17.02
CA GLU A 145 9.39 0.61 18.20
C GLU A 145 10.72 1.27 17.79
N ASP A 146 11.44 0.64 16.86
CA ASP A 146 12.73 1.14 16.34
C ASP A 146 12.56 2.52 15.66
N LEU A 147 11.51 2.67 14.85
CA LEU A 147 11.22 3.91 14.13
C LEU A 147 10.92 5.06 15.11
N ARG A 148 10.12 4.80 16.15
CA ARG A 148 9.81 5.78 17.20
C ARG A 148 11.05 6.13 18.02
N GLU A 149 11.86 5.14 18.39
CA GLU A 149 13.09 5.36 19.16
C GLU A 149 14.08 6.23 18.37
N LYS A 150 14.28 5.93 17.08
CA LYS A 150 15.29 6.60 16.26
C LYS A 150 14.88 8.00 15.82
N TRP A 151 13.63 8.18 15.42
CA TRP A 151 13.16 9.42 14.78
C TRP A 151 12.19 10.24 15.64
N GLY A 152 11.89 9.79 16.86
CA GLY A 152 10.98 10.49 17.77
C GLY A 152 9.56 10.57 17.23
N ILE A 153 9.14 9.58 16.43
CA ILE A 153 7.79 9.55 15.85
C ILE A 153 6.76 9.38 16.97
N SER A 154 5.69 10.17 16.91
CA SER A 154 4.58 10.16 17.86
C SER A 154 3.28 10.43 17.11
N ASP A 155 2.16 10.54 17.82
CA ASP A 155 0.83 10.85 17.24
C ASP A 155 0.84 12.09 16.34
N LEU A 156 1.72 13.06 16.62
CA LEU A 156 1.99 14.21 15.74
C LEU A 156 3.49 14.30 15.47
N TRP A 157 3.89 14.01 14.23
CA TRP A 157 5.28 14.18 13.79
C TRP A 157 5.47 15.47 12.98
N TYR A 158 6.72 15.80 12.68
CA TYR A 158 7.05 16.98 11.88
C TYR A 158 6.40 16.85 10.48
N PRO A 159 5.65 17.87 9.99
CA PRO A 159 5.73 19.29 10.38
C PRO A 159 4.77 19.78 11.47
N LEU A 160 3.94 18.92 12.07
CA LEU A 160 2.94 19.33 13.07
C LEU A 160 3.49 19.45 14.50
N SER A 161 4.71 18.97 14.74
CA SER A 161 5.41 19.10 16.00
C SER A 161 6.76 19.80 15.86
N ASP A 162 7.33 20.24 16.97
CA ASP A 162 8.65 20.91 17.03
C ASP A 162 9.83 19.94 16.87
N ALA A 163 9.60 18.70 16.41
CA ALA A 163 10.60 17.65 16.26
C ALA A 163 11.63 17.89 15.12
N LYS A 164 11.75 19.13 14.63
CA LYS A 164 12.63 19.49 13.52
C LYS A 164 14.10 19.49 13.94
N THR A 165 14.91 18.71 13.24
CA THR A 165 16.38 18.76 13.26
C THR A 165 16.92 19.22 11.90
N ALA A 166 18.24 19.41 11.78
CA ALA A 166 18.85 19.94 10.55
C ALA A 166 18.73 18.99 9.34
N ASP A 167 18.58 17.70 9.61
CA ASP A 167 18.42 16.60 8.67
C ASP A 167 16.96 16.24 8.39
N ILE A 168 16.01 17.06 8.87
CA ILE A 168 14.57 16.88 8.64
C ILE A 168 14.00 18.13 7.96
N GLU A 169 13.28 17.92 6.86
CA GLU A 169 12.52 18.98 6.19
C GLU A 169 11.20 18.45 5.61
N ALA A 170 10.16 19.28 5.67
CA ALA A 170 8.84 18.96 5.18
C ALA A 170 8.54 19.86 3.99
N PHE A 171 7.97 19.25 2.96
CA PHE A 171 7.63 19.90 1.72
C PHE A 171 6.14 19.79 1.46
N MET A 172 5.63 20.74 0.69
CA MET A 172 4.30 20.66 0.11
C MET A 172 4.25 19.49 -0.89
N GLU A 173 3.36 18.52 -0.67
CA GLU A 173 3.30 17.27 -1.44
C GLU A 173 3.05 17.50 -2.93
N ASP A 174 2.18 18.45 -3.27
CA ASP A 174 1.84 18.85 -4.64
C ASP A 174 3.06 19.36 -5.43
N TYR A 175 3.85 20.24 -4.82
CA TYR A 175 5.10 20.72 -5.43
C TYR A 175 6.14 19.62 -5.54
N PHE A 176 6.29 18.80 -4.49
CA PHE A 176 7.23 17.68 -4.51
C PHE A 176 6.89 16.68 -5.63
N ALA A 177 5.62 16.32 -5.77
CA ALA A 177 5.16 15.41 -6.81
C ALA A 177 5.37 15.97 -8.23
N ALA A 178 5.17 17.28 -8.42
CA ALA A 178 5.30 17.94 -9.71
C ALA A 178 6.74 18.23 -10.14
N GLU A 179 7.59 18.66 -9.19
CA GLU A 179 8.93 19.18 -9.49
C GLU A 179 10.05 18.16 -9.23
N VAL A 180 9.91 17.28 -8.23
CA VAL A 180 10.88 16.20 -7.95
C VAL A 180 10.38 14.90 -8.56
N GLY A 181 9.17 14.49 -8.17
CA GLY A 181 8.54 13.26 -8.62
C GLY A 181 9.16 11.99 -8.04
N ILE A 182 8.36 10.94 -8.06
CA ILE A 182 8.69 9.62 -7.51
C ILE A 182 9.90 8.95 -8.16
N GLU A 183 10.09 9.12 -9.47
CA GLU A 183 11.17 8.45 -10.20
C GLU A 183 12.54 9.06 -9.87
N ALA A 184 12.61 10.38 -9.61
CA ALA A 184 13.85 11.00 -9.13
C ALA A 184 14.21 10.51 -7.74
N LEU A 185 13.20 10.37 -6.86
CA LEU A 185 13.38 9.83 -5.52
C LEU A 185 13.86 8.37 -5.55
N LYS A 186 13.24 7.52 -6.38
CA LYS A 186 13.71 6.14 -6.62
C LYS A 186 15.16 6.11 -7.14
N ALA A 187 15.54 7.05 -8.00
CA ALA A 187 16.90 7.14 -8.51
C ALA A 187 17.92 7.51 -7.41
N ILE A 188 17.58 8.45 -6.52
CA ILE A 188 18.41 8.81 -5.35
C ILE A 188 18.61 7.58 -4.45
N LEU A 189 17.52 6.90 -4.08
CA LEU A 189 17.57 5.71 -3.23
C LEU A 189 18.38 4.58 -3.89
N SER A 190 18.15 4.34 -5.19
CA SER A 190 18.87 3.31 -5.95
C SER A 190 20.36 3.62 -6.06
N ALA A 191 20.75 4.89 -6.18
CA ALA A 191 22.15 5.32 -6.22
C ALA A 191 22.90 5.03 -4.90
N GLN A 192 22.19 4.99 -3.76
CA GLN A 192 22.72 4.52 -2.47
C GLN A 192 22.63 2.99 -2.31
N GLY A 193 22.24 2.25 -3.34
CA GLY A 193 22.14 0.80 -3.29
C GLY A 193 20.87 0.29 -2.59
N ILE A 194 19.90 1.14 -2.28
CA ILE A 194 18.64 0.73 -1.67
C ILE A 194 17.82 -0.07 -2.70
N ARG A 195 17.48 -1.31 -2.32
CA ARG A 195 16.66 -2.22 -3.14
C ARG A 195 15.35 -2.65 -2.47
N ARG A 196 15.31 -2.54 -1.14
CA ARG A 196 14.17 -2.92 -0.30
C ARG A 196 13.84 -1.77 0.63
N ILE A 197 12.54 -1.54 0.81
CA ILE A 197 11.99 -0.47 1.64
C ILE A 197 10.87 -1.08 2.49
N PHE A 198 10.76 -0.65 3.74
CA PHE A 198 9.60 -0.93 4.57
C PHE A 198 8.57 0.19 4.39
N GLU A 199 7.29 -0.17 4.38
CA GLU A 199 6.15 0.74 4.40
C GLU A 199 5.31 0.41 5.63
N LEU A 200 5.26 1.34 6.59
CA LEU A 200 4.35 1.27 7.74
C LEU A 200 3.19 2.25 7.56
N ARG A 201 2.05 1.94 8.16
CA ARG A 201 0.80 2.71 8.00
C ARG A 201 0.20 3.02 9.37
N GLU A 202 -0.34 4.23 9.49
CA GLU A 202 -0.89 4.74 10.75
C GLU A 202 -1.99 3.86 11.34
N PHE A 203 -2.88 3.31 10.50
CA PHE A 203 -4.00 2.53 11.01
C PHE A 203 -3.64 1.06 11.23
N ASP A 204 -3.91 0.54 12.43
CA ASP A 204 -3.60 -0.85 12.84
C ASP A 204 -4.13 -1.95 11.89
N HIS A 205 -5.21 -1.66 11.17
CA HIS A 205 -5.87 -2.58 10.23
C HIS A 205 -5.31 -2.50 8.81
N SER A 206 -4.42 -1.56 8.53
CA SER A 206 -3.75 -1.44 7.24
C SER A 206 -2.63 -2.47 7.16
N PRO A 207 -2.56 -3.27 6.08
CA PRO A 207 -1.41 -4.13 5.86
C PRO A 207 -0.17 -3.26 5.64
N GLU A 208 0.94 -3.69 6.23
CA GLU A 208 2.24 -3.05 6.12
C GLU A 208 3.19 -3.97 5.37
N TYR A 209 4.18 -3.38 4.70
CA TYR A 209 4.90 -4.10 3.65
C TYR A 209 6.41 -3.96 3.74
N GLN A 210 7.11 -4.98 3.27
CA GLN A 210 8.43 -4.80 2.67
C GLN A 210 8.28 -4.82 1.15
N LEU A 211 8.78 -3.79 0.49
CA LEU A 211 8.64 -3.53 -0.94
C LEU A 211 9.98 -3.58 -1.65
N GLY A 212 9.97 -3.95 -2.93
CA GLY A 212 11.03 -3.58 -3.86
C GLY A 212 10.93 -2.11 -4.22
N ILE A 213 12.06 -1.48 -4.58
CA ILE A 213 12.10 -0.07 -4.98
C ILE A 213 11.13 0.27 -6.11
N GLU A 214 10.78 -0.70 -6.96
CA GLU A 214 9.81 -0.52 -8.04
C GLU A 214 8.39 -0.27 -7.51
N GLY A 215 8.04 -0.87 -6.37
CA GLY A 215 6.75 -0.73 -5.69
C GLY A 215 6.67 0.46 -4.74
N PHE A 216 7.79 1.15 -4.49
CA PHE A 216 7.84 2.33 -3.63
C PHE A 216 7.02 3.47 -4.24
N ASN A 217 6.08 4.02 -3.45
CA ASN A 217 5.24 5.16 -3.81
C ASN A 217 4.77 5.91 -2.55
N PRO A 218 5.57 6.87 -2.06
CA PRO A 218 5.27 7.57 -0.82
C PRO A 218 4.10 8.54 -1.03
N ALA A 219 2.95 8.22 -0.45
CA ALA A 219 1.75 9.04 -0.51
C ALA A 219 0.82 8.74 0.67
N TYR A 220 0.09 9.77 1.10
CA TYR A 220 -1.09 9.57 1.94
C TYR A 220 -2.13 8.76 1.14
N THR A 221 -2.78 7.81 1.81
CA THR A 221 -3.82 6.99 1.18
C THR A 221 -5.00 6.81 2.13
N ILE A 222 -6.03 6.12 1.68
CA ILE A 222 -7.16 5.73 2.55
C ILE A 222 -6.72 4.90 3.77
N ASN A 223 -5.54 4.27 3.71
CA ASN A 223 -4.94 3.49 4.78
C ASN A 223 -4.21 4.35 5.83
N GLY A 224 -4.36 5.67 5.75
CA GLY A 224 -3.77 6.63 6.68
C GLY A 224 -2.42 7.16 6.19
N GLU A 225 -1.74 7.83 7.12
CA GLU A 225 -0.37 8.30 6.91
C GLU A 225 0.60 7.14 6.68
N GLY A 226 1.68 7.41 5.95
CA GLY A 226 2.65 6.39 5.59
C GLY A 226 4.07 6.77 5.94
N TYR A 227 4.86 5.76 6.32
CA TYR A 227 6.27 5.89 6.68
C TYR A 227 7.09 4.91 5.85
N TRP A 228 8.16 5.38 5.21
CA TRP A 228 9.04 4.57 4.39
C TRP A 228 10.50 4.73 4.80
N PHE A 229 11.21 3.61 4.90
CA PHE A 229 12.62 3.57 5.33
C PHE A 229 13.32 2.26 4.89
N SER A 230 14.64 2.20 4.97
CA SER A 230 15.43 0.96 4.79
C SER A 230 15.74 0.28 6.12
N ALA A 231 16.27 -0.95 6.09
CA ALA A 231 16.59 -1.72 7.30
C ALA A 231 17.52 -0.98 8.29
N ASP A 232 18.45 -0.16 7.79
CA ASP A 232 19.36 0.64 8.65
C ASP A 232 18.64 1.84 9.30
N MET A 233 17.44 2.19 8.84
CA MET A 233 16.61 3.31 9.30
C MET A 233 17.33 4.66 9.36
N ASP A 234 18.37 4.87 8.56
CA ASP A 234 19.18 6.10 8.53
C ASP A 234 18.50 7.25 7.77
N TRP A 235 17.33 6.99 7.19
CA TRP A 235 16.41 7.96 6.62
C TRP A 235 14.97 7.50 6.82
N VAL A 236 14.03 8.46 6.79
CA VAL A 236 12.59 8.22 6.78
C VAL A 236 11.94 9.18 5.79
N ILE A 237 10.99 8.67 5.03
CA ILE A 237 10.04 9.50 4.27
C ILE A 237 8.69 9.32 4.91
N TYR A 238 7.97 10.42 5.14
CA TYR A 238 6.65 10.42 5.74
C TYR A 238 5.69 11.23 4.90
N ALA A 239 4.52 10.69 4.63
CA ALA A 239 3.46 11.37 3.89
C ALA A 239 2.20 11.46 4.77
N SER A 240 1.71 12.68 4.94
CA SER A 240 0.63 13.02 5.88
C SER A 240 -0.63 13.48 5.14
N HIS A 241 -1.76 13.38 5.83
CA HIS A 241 -3.04 13.97 5.40
C HIS A 241 -3.00 15.51 5.30
N GLU A 242 -1.97 16.15 5.86
CA GLU A 242 -1.72 17.59 5.80
C GLU A 242 -1.10 18.06 4.46
N ASN A 243 -1.19 17.24 3.41
CA ASN A 243 -0.56 17.47 2.10
C ASN A 243 0.95 17.78 2.23
N SER A 244 1.60 17.03 3.11
CA SER A 244 3.02 17.15 3.39
C SER A 244 3.76 15.87 3.02
N ILE A 245 5.00 16.04 2.56
CA ILE A 245 5.98 14.98 2.51
C ILE A 245 7.22 15.42 3.30
N THR A 246 7.50 14.71 4.38
CA THR A 246 8.66 14.92 5.23
C THR A 246 9.77 13.98 4.82
N ILE A 247 10.97 14.55 4.66
CA ILE A 247 12.20 13.83 4.42
C ILE A 247 13.09 13.99 5.64
N ALA A 248 13.48 12.86 6.23
CA ALA A 248 14.40 12.77 7.35
C ALA A 248 15.62 11.94 6.95
N GLY A 249 16.81 12.36 7.35
CA GLY A 249 18.09 11.74 7.01
C GLY A 249 18.93 12.64 6.09
N GLU A 250 20.13 12.98 6.56
CA GLU A 250 21.00 14.02 5.98
C GLU A 250 21.28 13.77 4.50
N TRP A 251 21.76 12.58 4.14
CA TRP A 251 22.16 12.27 2.77
C TRP A 251 20.97 12.29 1.79
N LEU A 252 19.80 11.85 2.23
CA LEU A 252 18.60 11.78 1.40
C LEU A 252 18.07 13.18 1.14
N LEU A 253 17.98 13.97 2.21
CA LEU A 253 17.56 15.36 2.14
C LEU A 253 18.50 16.18 1.24
N ASP A 254 19.82 16.00 1.39
CA ASP A 254 20.80 16.67 0.54
C ASP A 254 20.72 16.22 -0.92
N GLY A 255 20.46 14.94 -1.17
CA GLY A 255 20.21 14.39 -2.49
C GLY A 255 19.03 15.08 -3.19
N ILE A 256 17.94 15.30 -2.46
CA ILE A 256 16.75 16.00 -2.96
C ILE A 256 17.05 17.48 -3.21
N LYS A 257 17.63 18.20 -2.23
CA LYS A 257 17.96 19.62 -2.35
C LYS A 257 18.89 19.89 -3.54
N LYS A 258 19.81 18.98 -3.83
CA LYS A 258 20.74 19.09 -4.96
C LYS A 258 20.03 19.06 -6.32
N ILE A 259 18.94 18.30 -6.45
CA ILE A 259 18.19 18.19 -7.71
C ILE A 259 16.99 19.12 -7.78
N TRP A 260 16.66 19.82 -6.69
CA TRP A 260 15.49 20.68 -6.59
C TRP A 260 15.85 22.13 -6.24
N PRO A 261 16.35 22.92 -7.20
CA PRO A 261 16.65 24.33 -6.97
C PRO A 261 15.43 25.11 -6.48
N GLY A 262 15.60 25.94 -5.46
CA GLY A 262 14.54 26.76 -4.87
C GLY A 262 13.61 26.01 -3.93
N TRP A 263 13.91 24.76 -3.55
CA TRP A 263 13.14 23.95 -2.60
C TRP A 263 12.68 24.72 -1.35
N GLU A 264 13.42 25.76 -0.92
CA GLU A 264 13.10 26.60 0.23
C GLU A 264 11.72 27.25 0.13
N GLU A 265 11.27 27.61 -1.07
CA GLU A 265 9.94 28.20 -1.31
C GLU A 265 8.83 27.13 -1.35
N ARG A 266 9.20 25.85 -1.44
CA ARG A 266 8.29 24.69 -1.48
C ARG A 266 8.19 23.96 -0.14
N ARG A 267 8.80 24.51 0.91
CA ARG A 267 8.64 24.05 2.29
C ARG A 267 7.16 23.99 2.67
N TRP A 268 6.81 23.01 3.48
CA TRP A 268 5.45 22.86 3.97
C TRP A 268 4.98 24.14 4.67
N LEU A 269 3.74 24.50 4.35
CA LEU A 269 3.01 25.61 4.95
C LEU A 269 1.72 25.01 5.46
N ASP A 270 1.32 25.39 6.67
CA ASP A 270 -0.02 25.07 7.14
C ASP A 270 -1.09 25.68 6.21
N TRP A 271 -2.31 25.16 6.30
CA TRP A 271 -3.41 25.58 5.43
C TRP A 271 -3.74 27.07 5.56
N GLN A 272 -3.56 27.68 6.74
CA GLN A 272 -3.84 29.10 6.96
C GLN A 272 -2.83 29.97 6.23
N GLU A 273 -1.56 29.57 6.26
CA GLU A 273 -0.48 30.24 5.56
C GLU A 273 -0.62 30.09 4.04
N ARG A 274 -0.99 28.90 3.55
CA ARG A 274 -1.32 28.69 2.12
C ARG A 274 -2.41 29.68 1.67
N LEU A 275 -3.53 29.74 2.40
CA LEU A 275 -4.62 30.67 2.09
C LEU A 275 -4.17 32.14 2.12
N ARG A 276 -3.33 32.52 3.10
CA ARG A 276 -2.81 33.89 3.20
C ARG A 276 -1.94 34.28 2.02
N ARG A 277 -1.23 33.31 1.43
CA ARG A 277 -0.39 33.49 0.24
C ARG A 277 -1.16 33.34 -1.08
N GLY A 278 -2.43 32.97 -1.04
CA GLY A 278 -3.23 32.69 -2.23
C GLY A 278 -2.76 31.46 -2.99
N LEU A 279 -2.21 30.48 -2.27
CA LEU A 279 -1.83 29.15 -2.77
C LEU A 279 -2.98 28.16 -2.59
#